data_AF-A0A371M9I9-F1
#
_entry.id   AF-A0A371M9I9-F1
#
_cell.length_a   1.000
_cell.length_b   1.000
_cell.length_c   1.000
_cell.angle_alpha   90.00
_cell.angle_beta   90.00
_cell.angle_gamma   90.00
#
_symmetry.space_group_name_H-M   'P 1'
#
loop_
_entity.id
_entity.type
_entity.pdbx_description
1 polymer ?
#
loop_
_entity_poly.entity_id
_entity_poly.type
_entity_poly.pdbx_seq_one_letter_code
_entity_poly.pdbx_strand_id
1 'polypeptide(L)'
;MATDQTATRVVVSVPDELSAWGRDQLTTDHFVTYLQRVHEDAAAGDEWEEFLDVGCCGDALTLTLRVERLDPADAAGIGEETTVEFVEREGSVHGGWCVQSADGPVSSTGTQR
;
A
#
# COMPACT_ATOMS: atom_id res chain seq x y z
N MET A 1 21.96 -14.24 -15.63
CA MET A 1 22.16 -14.48 -14.19
C MET A 1 21.41 -13.35 -13.51
N ALA A 2 20.33 -13.63 -12.79
CA ALA A 2 19.72 -12.61 -11.94
C ALA A 2 20.75 -12.32 -10.86
N THR A 3 21.23 -11.10 -10.83
CA THR A 3 22.14 -10.68 -9.78
C THR A 3 21.31 -10.50 -8.53
N ASP A 4 21.74 -11.11 -7.43
CA ASP A 4 21.25 -10.92 -6.05
C ASP A 4 21.58 -9.49 -5.56
N GLN A 5 21.36 -8.51 -6.43
CA GLN A 5 21.61 -7.10 -6.18
C GLN A 5 20.33 -6.51 -5.59
N THR A 6 20.49 -5.85 -4.45
CA THR A 6 19.43 -5.09 -3.81
C THR A 6 19.19 -3.80 -4.58
N ALA A 7 17.94 -3.52 -4.91
CA ALA A 7 17.53 -2.28 -5.53
C ALA A 7 17.71 -1.11 -4.55
N THR A 8 18.21 0.02 -5.04
CA THR A 8 18.23 1.27 -4.30
C THR A 8 16.85 1.95 -4.29
N ARG A 9 16.04 1.70 -5.32
CA ARG A 9 14.67 2.19 -5.43
C ARG A 9 13.77 1.16 -6.11
N VAL A 10 12.55 1.04 -5.61
CA VAL A 10 11.46 0.29 -6.24
C VAL A 10 10.29 1.22 -6.49
N VAL A 11 9.71 1.14 -7.68
CA VAL A 11 8.50 1.86 -8.05
C VAL A 11 7.35 0.86 -8.03
N VAL A 12 6.35 1.15 -7.20
CA VAL A 12 5.19 0.29 -6.98
C VAL A 12 3.95 1.08 -7.38
N SER A 13 3.09 0.48 -8.20
CA SER A 13 1.83 1.09 -8.54
C SER A 13 0.72 0.72 -7.58
N VAL A 14 -0.12 1.70 -7.27
CA VAL A 14 -1.32 1.59 -6.43
C VAL A 14 -2.55 1.85 -7.31
N PRO A 15 -3.69 1.18 -7.04
CA PRO A 15 -4.94 1.49 -7.72
C PRO A 15 -5.35 2.96 -7.54
N ASP A 16 -5.86 3.60 -8.59
CA ASP A 16 -6.33 4.98 -8.58
C ASP A 16 -7.63 5.16 -7.77
N GLU A 17 -8.44 4.10 -7.64
CA GLU A 17 -9.61 4.05 -6.74
C GLU A 17 -9.22 4.11 -5.25
N LEU A 18 -7.93 4.04 -4.91
CA LEU A 18 -7.48 4.13 -3.53
C LEU A 18 -7.75 5.52 -2.92
N SER A 19 -8.52 5.52 -1.83
CA SER A 19 -8.82 6.73 -1.07
C SER A 19 -7.55 7.44 -0.56
N ALA A 20 -7.66 8.74 -0.32
CA ALA A 20 -6.55 9.53 0.26
C ALA A 20 -6.08 8.98 1.62
N TRP A 21 -6.99 8.46 2.44
CA TRP A 21 -6.64 7.79 3.70
C TRP A 21 -5.82 6.52 3.45
N GLY A 22 -6.24 5.67 2.49
CA GLY A 22 -5.47 4.48 2.13
C GLY A 22 -4.08 4.81 1.61
N ARG A 23 -3.94 5.91 0.86
CA ARG A 23 -2.63 6.44 0.43
C ARG A 23 -1.76 6.87 1.60
N ASP A 24 -2.31 7.62 2.55
CA ASP A 24 -1.57 8.06 3.74
C ASP A 24 -1.00 6.87 4.52
N GLN A 25 -1.82 5.82 4.71
CA GLN A 25 -1.41 4.57 5.34
C GLN A 25 -0.27 3.88 4.57
N LEU A 26 -0.36 3.75 3.24
CA LEU A 26 0.71 3.14 2.42
C LEU A 26 2.03 3.90 2.53
N THR A 27 1.98 5.23 2.64
CA THR A 27 3.17 6.08 2.72
C THR A 27 3.77 6.18 4.12
N THR A 28 3.17 5.54 5.12
CA THR A 28 3.71 5.60 6.48
C THR A 28 4.96 4.72 6.60
N ASP A 29 5.96 5.18 7.35
CA ASP A 29 7.25 4.49 7.53
C ASP A 29 7.11 3.02 7.93
N HIS A 30 6.15 2.70 8.80
CA HIS A 30 5.93 1.32 9.25
C HIS A 30 5.43 0.40 8.14
N PHE A 31 4.58 0.90 7.24
CA PHE A 31 4.08 0.12 6.12
C PHE A 31 5.17 -0.07 5.06
N VAL A 32 5.94 0.98 4.77
CA VAL A 32 7.11 0.89 3.88
C VAL A 32 8.13 -0.11 4.42
N THR A 33 8.45 -0.04 5.71
CA THR A 33 9.36 -0.99 6.37
C THR A 33 8.81 -2.42 6.31
N TYR A 34 7.50 -2.59 6.45
CA TYR A 34 6.85 -3.89 6.31
C TYR A 34 7.02 -4.45 4.88
N LEU A 35 6.76 -3.66 3.84
CA LEU A 35 6.95 -4.08 2.45
C LEU A 35 8.39 -4.51 2.18
N GLN A 36 9.37 -3.72 2.63
CA GLN A 36 10.80 -4.02 2.47
C GLN A 36 11.21 -5.34 3.14
N ARG A 37 10.50 -5.78 4.19
CA ARG A 37 10.82 -7.00 4.94
C ARG A 37 10.08 -8.23 4.41
N VAL A 38 8.89 -8.05 3.88
CA VAL A 38 8.05 -9.15 3.39
C VAL A 38 8.38 -9.49 1.94
N HIS A 39 8.67 -8.49 1.11
CA HIS A 39 8.98 -8.65 -0.31
C HIS A 39 10.49 -8.52 -0.54
N GLU A 40 11.28 -9.39 0.10
CA GLU A 40 12.74 -9.39 -0.03
C GLU A 40 13.22 -9.64 -1.46
N ASP A 41 12.43 -10.38 -2.24
CA ASP A 41 12.62 -10.59 -3.68
C ASP A 41 11.53 -9.87 -4.47
N ALA A 42 11.92 -9.21 -5.57
CA ALA A 42 11.00 -8.51 -6.44
C ALA A 42 11.48 -8.48 -7.89
N ALA A 43 10.54 -8.61 -8.82
CA ALA A 43 10.73 -8.40 -10.24
C ALA A 43 9.69 -7.41 -10.80
N ALA A 44 10.07 -6.69 -11.86
CA ALA A 44 9.12 -5.85 -12.57
C ALA A 44 7.97 -6.69 -13.14
N GLY A 45 6.75 -6.31 -12.82
CA GLY A 45 5.52 -7.02 -13.15
C GLY A 45 4.95 -7.86 -12.01
N ASP A 46 5.68 -8.05 -10.90
CA ASP A 46 5.17 -8.78 -9.74
C ASP A 46 3.99 -8.04 -9.11
N GLU A 47 2.99 -8.82 -8.70
CA GLU A 47 1.80 -8.32 -8.03
C GLU A 47 1.80 -8.79 -6.58
N TRP A 48 1.59 -7.85 -5.66
CA TRP A 48 1.54 -8.11 -4.22
C TRP A 48 0.13 -7.83 -3.70
N GLU A 49 -0.50 -8.85 -3.14
CA GLU A 49 -1.79 -8.72 -2.47
C GLU A 49 -1.58 -8.24 -1.04
N GLU A 50 -1.94 -6.99 -0.79
CA GLU A 50 -1.74 -6.32 0.49
C GLU A 50 -3.05 -5.96 1.16
N PHE A 51 -3.00 -5.86 2.49
CA PHE A 51 -4.14 -5.39 3.27
C PHE A 51 -3.77 -4.24 4.20
N LEU A 52 -4.63 -3.24 4.27
CA LEU A 52 -4.54 -2.14 5.24
C LEU A 52 -5.62 -2.36 6.30
N ASP A 53 -5.19 -2.62 7.53
CA ASP A 53 -6.08 -2.73 8.68
C ASP A 53 -6.56 -1.32 9.11
N VAL A 54 -7.88 -1.07 9.04
CA VAL A 54 -8.48 0.22 9.43
C VAL A 54 -8.68 0.33 10.95
N GLY A 55 -8.34 -0.72 11.71
CA GLY A 55 -8.40 -0.76 13.17
C GLY A 55 -9.67 -1.40 13.73
N CYS A 56 -9.94 -1.11 15.02
CA CYS A 56 -10.82 -1.85 15.95
C CYS A 56 -12.25 -2.18 15.47
N CYS A 57 -12.73 -1.53 14.41
CA CYS A 57 -14.05 -1.78 13.83
C CYS A 57 -14.07 -2.84 12.71
N GLY A 58 -12.90 -3.36 12.29
CA GLY A 58 -12.79 -4.64 11.57
C GLY A 58 -12.84 -4.58 10.06
N ASP A 59 -12.64 -3.42 9.42
CA ASP A 59 -12.51 -3.38 7.96
C ASP A 59 -11.04 -3.47 7.55
N ALA A 60 -10.77 -4.28 6.54
CA ALA A 60 -9.51 -4.27 5.84
C ALA A 60 -9.75 -3.75 4.41
N LEU A 61 -8.89 -2.85 3.94
CA LEU A 61 -8.76 -2.59 2.51
C LEU A 61 -7.81 -3.64 1.95
N THR A 62 -8.25 -4.44 1.00
CA THR A 62 -7.40 -5.33 0.22
C THR A 62 -7.11 -4.67 -1.13
N LEU A 63 -5.84 -4.56 -1.48
CA LEU A 63 -5.41 -3.99 -2.74
C LEU A 63 -4.28 -4.80 -3.36
N THR A 64 -4.17 -4.71 -4.67
CA THR A 64 -3.05 -5.30 -5.40
C THR A 64 -2.06 -4.21 -5.77
N LEU A 65 -0.91 -4.23 -5.11
CA LEU A 65 0.26 -3.47 -5.51
C LEU A 65 0.94 -4.16 -6.69
N ARG A 66 1.58 -3.40 -7.58
CA ARG A 66 2.39 -3.99 -8.65
C ARG A 66 3.74 -3.33 -8.76
N VAL A 67 4.80 -4.12 -8.85
CA VAL A 67 6.15 -3.61 -9.10
C VAL A 67 6.24 -3.14 -10.54
N GLU A 68 6.39 -1.84 -10.75
CA GLU A 68 6.57 -1.28 -12.09
C GLU A 68 8.03 -1.32 -12.53
N ARG A 69 8.94 -1.03 -11.59
CA ARG A 69 10.37 -0.91 -11.90
C ARG A 69 11.24 -1.05 -10.66
N LEU A 70 12.43 -1.61 -10.85
CA LEU A 70 13.52 -1.63 -9.89
C LEU A 70 14.69 -0.79 -10.42
N ASP A 71 15.44 -0.17 -9.52
CA ASP A 71 16.68 0.55 -9.84
C ASP A 71 17.84 0.03 -8.97
N PRO A 72 18.91 -0.51 -9.56
CA PRO A 72 19.10 -0.73 -11.00
C PRO A 72 18.14 -1.78 -11.57
N ALA A 73 17.88 -1.75 -12.89
CA ALA A 73 16.85 -2.58 -13.52
C ALA A 73 17.11 -4.10 -13.48
N ASP A 74 18.36 -4.50 -13.22
CA ASP A 74 18.82 -5.87 -13.04
C ASP A 74 18.83 -6.32 -11.57
N ALA A 75 18.42 -5.46 -10.63
CA ALA A 75 18.20 -5.83 -9.24
C ALA A 75 17.05 -6.84 -9.12
N ALA A 76 17.18 -7.73 -8.13
CA ALA A 76 16.18 -8.74 -7.82
C ALA A 76 15.75 -8.72 -6.34
N GLY A 77 16.44 -7.93 -5.50
CA GLY A 77 16.15 -7.84 -4.07
C GLY A 77 15.67 -6.46 -3.62
N ILE A 78 14.89 -6.42 -2.54
CA ILE A 78 14.49 -5.21 -1.81
C ILE A 78 14.96 -5.37 -0.36
N GLY A 79 15.45 -4.28 0.24
CA GLY A 79 15.89 -4.27 1.62
C GLY A 79 15.48 -3.00 2.36
N GLU A 80 15.89 -2.89 3.62
CA GLU A 80 15.53 -1.78 4.52
C GLU A 80 16.02 -0.40 4.01
N GLU A 81 17.07 -0.38 3.19
CA GLU A 81 17.61 0.83 2.57
C GLU A 81 16.95 1.18 1.22
N THR A 82 16.11 0.29 0.67
CA THR A 82 15.46 0.48 -0.64
C THR A 82 14.37 1.53 -0.54
N THR A 83 14.46 2.59 -1.34
CA THR A 83 13.40 3.61 -1.40
C THR A 83 12.18 3.05 -2.12
N VAL A 84 11.02 3.04 -1.46
CA VAL A 84 9.74 2.67 -2.08
C VAL A 84 9.03 3.93 -2.58
N GLU A 85 8.72 3.98 -3.86
CA GLU A 85 7.93 5.05 -4.48
C GLU A 85 6.59 4.50 -4.97
N PHE A 86 5.51 5.21 -4.66
CA PHE A 86 4.17 4.86 -5.10
C PHE A 86 3.73 5.71 -6.29
N VAL A 87 3.21 5.06 -7.33
CA VAL A 87 2.60 5.70 -8.51
C VAL A 87 1.18 5.20 -8.71
N GLU A 88 0.32 5.98 -9.36
CA GLU A 88 -1.06 5.57 -9.61
C GLU A 88 -1.14 4.68 -10.87
N ARG A 89 -1.98 3.64 -10.82
CA ARG A 89 -2.41 2.86 -11.99
C ARG A 89 -3.93 2.74 -11.99
N GLU A 90 -4.51 2.60 -13.18
CA GLU A 90 -5.91 2.16 -13.30
C GLU A 90 -6.07 0.79 -12.62
N GLY A 91 -7.00 0.69 -11.67
CA GLY A 91 -7.28 -0.56 -10.98
C GLY A 91 -8.30 -0.39 -9.87
N SER A 92 -8.78 -1.51 -9.34
CA SER A 92 -9.78 -1.51 -8.26
C SER A 92 -9.20 -1.85 -6.91
N VAL A 93 -9.78 -1.26 -5.86
CA VAL A 93 -9.54 -1.62 -4.46
C VAL A 93 -10.74 -2.44 -3.97
N HIS A 94 -10.49 -3.53 -3.26
CA HIS A 94 -11.52 -4.39 -2.71
C HIS A 94 -11.53 -4.32 -1.19
N GLY A 95 -12.72 -4.31 -0.60
CA GLY A 95 -12.84 -4.07 0.83
C GLY A 95 -12.78 -2.57 1.16
N GLY A 96 -13.03 -2.25 2.43
CA GLY A 96 -13.37 -0.91 2.86
C GLY A 96 -14.86 -0.73 3.07
N TRP A 97 -15.17 -0.13 4.22
CA TRP A 97 -16.50 0.20 4.69
C TRP A 97 -17.30 1.00 3.64
N CYS A 98 -18.22 0.35 2.93
CA CYS A 98 -19.27 0.96 2.09
C CYS A 98 -20.31 1.75 2.90
N VAL A 99 -20.07 2.06 4.17
CA VAL A 99 -21.09 2.58 5.10
C VAL A 99 -20.79 4.03 5.53
N GLN A 100 -20.47 4.93 4.60
CA GLN A 100 -20.77 6.38 4.67
C GLN A 100 -19.99 7.19 3.62
N SER A 101 -20.19 6.87 2.34
CA SER A 101 -20.12 7.93 1.34
C SER A 101 -21.36 8.81 1.53
N ALA A 102 -21.14 10.05 2.01
CA ALA A 102 -22.04 11.22 2.11
C ALA A 102 -22.56 11.69 3.50
N ASP A 103 -22.57 10.89 4.58
CA ASP A 103 -23.12 11.33 5.89
C ASP A 103 -22.27 10.84 7.08
N GLY A 104 -21.07 11.41 7.26
CA GLY A 104 -20.30 11.20 8.50
C GLY A 104 -21.12 11.55 9.75
N PRO A 105 -20.91 10.91 10.92
CA PRO A 105 -21.67 11.26 12.11
C PRO A 105 -21.38 12.71 12.49
N VAL A 106 -22.40 13.58 12.39
CA VAL A 106 -22.38 14.85 13.08
C VAL A 106 -22.43 14.56 14.58
N SER A 107 -21.38 14.94 15.30
CA SER A 107 -21.35 14.93 16.76
C SER A 107 -22.51 15.76 17.30
N SER A 108 -23.60 15.12 17.69
CA SER A 108 -24.61 15.76 18.54
C SER A 108 -24.43 15.27 19.97
N THR A 109 -23.78 16.11 20.77
CA THR A 109 -23.87 16.12 22.23
C THR A 109 -25.33 15.88 22.65
N GLY A 110 -25.60 14.73 23.27
CA GLY A 110 -26.91 14.39 23.84
C GLY A 110 -26.75 14.11 25.33
N THR A 111 -27.03 15.10 26.17
CA THR A 111 -27.17 15.00 27.62
C THR A 111 -28.04 13.79 28.00
N GLN A 112 -27.49 12.82 28.73
CA GLN A 112 -28.30 11.88 29.51
C GLN A 112 -28.54 12.46 30.90
N ARG A 113 -29.82 12.49 31.27
CA ARG A 113 -30.35 12.87 32.59
C ARG A 113 -30.03 11.80 33.64
#